data_AF-A0A0J1CN60-F1
#
_entry.id   AF-A0A0J1CN60-F1
#
_cell.length_a   1.000
_cell.length_b   1.000
_cell.length_c   1.000
_cell.angle_alpha   90.00
_cell.angle_beta   90.00
_cell.angle_gamma   90.00
#
_symmetry.space_group_name_H-M   'P 1'
#
loop_
_entity.id
_entity.type
_entity.pdbx_description
1 polymer ?
#
loop_
_entity_poly.entity_id
_entity_poly.type
_entity_poly.pdbx_seq_one_letter_code
_entity_poly.pdbx_strand_id
1 'polypeptide(L)'
;MILPLFDPPKYEELRAWWRLYQADDVRRLILEVQSQRYFLSELRTIAEGCRTAAVNNRPLEARMKLLNQLLRQIDTELGRADKIYCTPPTSHPNAPNFRNKC
;
A
#
# COMPACT_ATOMS: atom_id res chain seq x y z
N MET A 1 4.89 -12.04 -18.51
CA MET A 1 5.47 -12.69 -17.32
C MET A 1 4.31 -13.02 -16.39
N ILE A 2 4.07 -14.30 -16.09
CA ILE A 2 2.99 -14.70 -15.17
C ILE A 2 3.59 -14.61 -13.77
N LEU A 3 3.12 -13.66 -12.96
CA LEU A 3 3.51 -13.59 -11.56
C LEU A 3 3.04 -14.88 -10.86
N PRO A 4 3.85 -15.45 -9.95
CA PRO A 4 3.38 -16.57 -9.14
C PRO A 4 2.15 -16.13 -8.35
N LEU A 5 1.29 -17.10 -8.01
CA LEU A 5 0.15 -16.84 -7.16
C LEU A 5 0.66 -16.25 -5.84
N PHE A 6 0.39 -14.97 -5.63
CA PHE A 6 0.77 -14.25 -4.43
C PHE A 6 -0.44 -14.21 -3.51
N ASP A 7 -0.38 -14.95 -2.40
CA ASP A 7 -1.35 -14.81 -1.32
C ASP A 7 -0.87 -13.70 -0.38
N PRO A 8 -1.57 -12.55 -0.29
CA PRO A 8 -1.13 -11.44 0.53
C PRO A 8 -1.15 -11.83 2.02
N PRO A 9 -0.10 -11.52 2.80
CA PRO A 9 0.01 -11.95 4.19
C PRO A 9 -1.08 -11.35 5.06
N LYS A 10 -1.78 -12.12 5.88
CA LYS A 10 -2.84 -11.63 6.78
C LYS A 10 -2.26 -10.77 7.89
N TYR A 11 -3.14 -9.99 8.54
CA TYR A 11 -2.75 -9.11 9.65
C TYR A 11 -2.06 -9.88 10.78
N GLU A 12 -2.54 -11.07 11.13
CA GLU A 12 -1.92 -11.92 12.16
C GLU A 12 -0.52 -12.40 11.77
N GLU A 13 -0.32 -12.73 10.50
CA GLU A 13 0.98 -13.16 9.98
C GLU A 13 1.98 -12.01 10.03
N LEU A 14 1.58 -10.80 9.61
CA LEU A 14 2.39 -9.59 9.73
C LEU A 14 2.76 -9.29 11.20
N ARG A 15 1.83 -9.50 12.14
CA ARG A 15 2.11 -9.34 13.58
C ARG A 15 3.07 -10.39 14.12
N ALA A 16 2.94 -11.64 13.68
CA ALA A 16 3.87 -12.69 14.03
C ALA A 16 5.28 -12.37 13.49
N TRP A 17 5.38 -11.97 12.22
CA TRP A 17 6.63 -11.59 11.59
C TRP A 17 7.30 -10.39 12.25
N TRP A 18 6.52 -9.40 12.69
CA TRP A 18 7.04 -8.25 13.44
C TRP A 18 7.79 -8.66 14.71
N ARG A 19 7.29 -9.69 15.42
CA ARG A 19 7.92 -10.23 16.63
C ARG A 19 9.12 -11.12 16.31
N LEU A 20 9.02 -11.91 15.24
CA LEU A 20 10.02 -12.91 14.86
C LEU A 20 11.24 -12.30 14.16
N TYR A 21 11.03 -11.32 13.28
CA TYR A 21 12.07 -10.70 12.48
C TYR A 21 12.38 -9.31 13.00
N GLN A 22 13.60 -9.15 13.52
CA GLN A 22 14.07 -7.89 14.09
C GLN A 22 14.83 -7.00 13.11
N ALA A 23 15.08 -7.48 11.89
CA ALA A 23 15.72 -6.68 10.85
C ALA A 23 14.87 -5.45 10.51
N ASP A 24 15.50 -4.27 10.51
CA ASP A 24 14.81 -2.99 10.34
C ASP A 24 14.10 -2.90 8.98
N ASP A 25 14.70 -3.46 7.92
CA ASP A 25 14.12 -3.48 6.58
C ASP A 25 12.83 -4.30 6.53
N VAL A 26 12.79 -5.45 7.22
CA VAL A 26 11.61 -6.31 7.30
C VAL A 26 10.49 -5.61 8.07
N ARG A 27 10.84 -4.97 9.19
CA ARG A 27 9.89 -4.16 9.98
C ARG A 27 9.33 -2.99 9.17
N ARG A 28 10.18 -2.29 8.42
CA ARG A 28 9.77 -1.22 7.52
C ARG A 28 8.79 -1.70 6.47
N LEU A 29 9.10 -2.83 5.82
CA LEU A 29 8.23 -3.44 4.82
C LEU A 29 6.87 -3.84 5.40
N ILE A 30 6.85 -4.42 6.60
CA ILE A 30 5.60 -4.76 7.32
C ILE A 30 4.75 -3.50 7.53
N LEU A 31 5.36 -2.40 7.99
CA LEU A 31 4.65 -1.13 8.19
C LEU A 31 4.16 -0.53 6.88
N GLU A 32 4.93 -0.66 5.78
CA GLU A 32 4.51 -0.20 4.46
C GLU A 32 3.28 -0.97 3.95
N VAL A 33 3.27 -2.29 4.07
CA VAL A 33 2.11 -3.11 3.72
C VAL A 33 0.88 -2.72 4.54
N GLN A 34 1.04 -2.46 5.84
CA GLN A 34 -0.05 -2.01 6.71
C GLN A 34 -0.57 -0.62 6.31
N SER A 35 0.35 0.32 6.03
CA SER A 35 0.02 1.67 5.58
C SER A 35 -0.79 1.65 4.30
N GLN A 36 -0.36 0.86 3.30
CA GLN A 36 -1.05 0.70 2.03
C GLN A 36 -2.44 0.08 2.21
N ARG A 37 -2.59 -0.92 3.10
CA ARG A 37 -3.90 -1.52 3.40
C ARG A 37 -4.87 -0.55 4.04
N TYR A 38 -4.40 0.22 5.01
CA TYR A 38 -5.20 1.28 5.62
C TYR A 38 -5.66 2.28 4.57
N PHE A 39 -4.73 2.71 3.72
CA PHE A 39 -5.03 3.64 2.64
C PHE A 39 -6.09 3.12 1.65
N LEU A 40 -5.99 1.86 1.23
CA LEU A 40 -7.02 1.20 0.40
C LEU A 40 -8.39 1.12 1.11
N SER A 41 -8.40 0.95 2.43
CA SER A 41 -9.65 0.97 3.21
C SER A 41 -10.27 2.37 3.23
N GLU A 42 -9.47 3.42 3.37
CA GLU A 42 -9.95 4.82 3.28
C GLU A 42 -10.53 5.11 1.89
N LEU A 43 -9.82 4.70 0.82
CA LEU A 43 -10.29 4.77 -0.57
C LEU A 43 -11.69 4.17 -0.74
N ARG A 44 -11.88 2.94 -0.22
CA ARG A 44 -13.15 2.23 -0.29
C ARG A 44 -14.28 2.99 0.41
N THR A 45 -14.03 3.47 1.62
CA THR A 45 -15.02 4.26 2.38
C THR A 45 -15.40 5.54 1.63
N ILE A 46 -14.42 6.21 1.01
CA ILE A 46 -14.69 7.42 0.22
C ILE A 46 -15.61 7.10 -0.96
N ALA A 47 -15.24 6.11 -1.76
CA ALA A 47 -16.00 5.67 -2.93
C ALA A 47 -17.45 5.29 -2.58
N GLU A 48 -17.66 4.57 -1.48
CA GLU A 48 -19.02 4.20 -1.03
C GLU A 48 -19.86 5.43 -0.67
N GLY A 49 -19.27 6.39 0.03
CA GLY A 49 -19.99 7.65 0.32
C GLY A 49 -20.26 8.51 -0.91
N CYS A 50 -19.39 8.48 -1.93
CA CYS A 50 -19.69 9.13 -3.22
C CYS A 50 -20.87 8.45 -3.91
N ARG A 51 -20.90 7.11 -3.94
CA ARG A 51 -22.00 6.34 -4.53
C ARG A 51 -23.32 6.64 -3.84
N THR A 52 -23.35 6.61 -2.52
CA THR A 52 -24.56 6.91 -1.73
C THR A 52 -25.00 8.37 -1.85
N ALA A 53 -24.07 9.34 -1.94
CA ALA A 53 -24.43 10.74 -2.17
C ALA A 53 -25.06 10.97 -3.56
N ALA A 54 -24.51 10.32 -4.59
CA ALA A 54 -25.04 10.37 -5.95
C ALA A 54 -26.47 9.79 -6.03
N VAL A 55 -26.72 8.67 -5.34
CA VAL A 55 -28.06 8.08 -5.27
C VAL A 55 -29.07 8.97 -4.52
N ASN A 56 -28.60 9.74 -3.52
CA ASN A 56 -29.46 10.51 -2.63
C ASN A 56 -29.52 12.03 -2.91
N ASN A 57 -29.00 12.50 -4.06
CA ASN A 57 -28.96 13.91 -4.45
C ASN A 57 -28.42 14.87 -3.35
N ARG A 58 -27.48 14.40 -2.52
CA ARG A 58 -26.86 15.21 -1.46
C ARG A 58 -25.79 16.15 -2.02
N PRO A 59 -25.49 17.28 -1.36
CA PRO A 59 -24.50 18.24 -1.86
C PRO A 59 -23.12 17.58 -2.01
N LEU A 60 -22.71 17.44 -3.27
CA LEU A 60 -21.50 16.76 -3.72
C LEU A 60 -20.21 17.44 -3.23
N GLU A 61 -20.27 18.73 -2.93
CA GLU A 61 -19.15 19.60 -2.55
C GLU A 61 -18.39 19.10 -1.32
N ALA A 62 -19.12 18.71 -0.25
CA ALA A 62 -18.50 18.20 0.97
C ALA A 62 -17.72 16.89 0.71
N ARG A 63 -18.18 16.08 -0.26
CA ARG A 63 -17.54 14.82 -0.60
C ARG A 63 -16.40 14.98 -1.60
N MET A 64 -16.50 15.94 -2.52
CA MET A 64 -15.38 16.36 -3.39
C MET A 64 -14.16 16.79 -2.57
N LYS A 65 -14.35 17.47 -1.42
CA LYS A 65 -13.25 17.80 -0.50
C LYS A 65 -12.53 16.57 0.02
N LEU A 66 -13.28 15.54 0.44
CA LEU A 66 -12.71 14.27 0.92
C LEU A 66 -11.99 13.50 -0.20
N LEU A 67 -12.56 13.50 -1.40
CA LEU A 67 -11.95 12.86 -2.57
C LEU A 67 -10.63 13.54 -2.96
N ASN A 68 -10.58 14.87 -2.96
CA ASN A 68 -9.36 15.64 -3.19
C ASN A 68 -8.29 15.42 -2.12
N GLN A 69 -8.68 15.30 -0.85
CA GLN A 69 -7.74 14.99 0.24
C GLN A 69 -7.09 13.63 0.02
N LEU A 70 -7.87 12.65 -0.41
CA LEU A 70 -7.37 11.31 -0.64
C LEU A 70 -6.57 11.18 -1.93
N LEU A 71 -6.89 11.92 -3.00
CA LEU A 71 -6.01 12.03 -4.17
C LEU A 71 -4.60 12.51 -3.77
N ARG A 72 -4.50 13.51 -2.88
CA ARG A 72 -3.20 13.95 -2.35
C ARG A 72 -2.47 12.87 -1.55
N GLN A 73 -3.21 12.04 -0.81
CA GLN A 73 -2.62 10.89 -0.12
C GLN A 73 -2.15 9.84 -1.13
N ILE A 74 -2.90 9.58 -2.22
CA ILE A 74 -2.45 8.68 -3.32
C ILE A 74 -1.12 9.21 -3.86
N ASP A 75 -1.06 10.48 -4.24
CA ASP A 75 0.14 11.10 -4.83
C ASP A 75 1.34 11.01 -3.87
N THR A 76 1.11 11.17 -2.57
CA THR A 76 2.14 11.04 -1.52
C THR A 76 2.65 9.60 -1.44
N GLU A 77 1.75 8.62 -1.41
CA GLU A 77 2.14 7.20 -1.35
C GLU A 77 2.79 6.73 -2.65
N LEU A 78 2.36 7.22 -3.81
CA LEU A 78 3.02 6.96 -5.10
C LEU A 78 4.42 7.57 -5.13
N GLY A 79 4.59 8.82 -4.70
CA GLY A 79 5.92 9.44 -4.59
C GLY A 79 6.84 8.76 -3.57
N ARG A 80 6.28 8.15 -2.52
CA ARG A 80 7.02 7.29 -1.60
C ARG A 80 7.45 5.98 -2.28
N ALA A 81 6.55 5.34 -3.02
CA ALA A 81 6.82 4.09 -3.73
C ALA A 81 7.85 4.27 -4.86
N ASP A 82 7.84 5.40 -5.56
CA ASP A 82 8.79 5.73 -6.63
C ASP A 82 10.25 5.75 -6.13
N LYS A 83 10.48 6.10 -4.85
CA LYS A 83 11.81 6.00 -4.21
C LYS A 83 12.27 4.56 -3.95
N ILE A 84 11.36 3.60 -3.84
CA ILE A 84 11.66 2.21 -3.45
C ILE A 84 12.20 1.40 -4.64
N TYR A 85 11.89 1.78 -5.89
CA TYR A 85 12.27 1.00 -7.08
C TYR A 85 13.61 1.34 -7.72
N CYS A 86 14.35 2.37 -7.25
CA CYS A 86 15.63 2.78 -7.86
C CYS A 86 16.89 2.41 -7.07
N THR A 87 16.78 1.93 -5.83
CA THR A 87 17.94 1.35 -5.13
C THR A 87 18.05 -0.13 -5.49
N PRO A 88 19.15 -0.57 -6.14
CA PRO A 88 19.39 -1.99 -6.34
C PRO A 88 19.35 -2.68 -4.98
N PRO A 89 18.72 -3.86 -4.84
CA PRO A 89 18.70 -4.57 -3.58
C PRO A 89 20.14 -4.82 -3.13
N THR A 90 20.50 -4.34 -1.94
CA THR A 90 21.75 -4.72 -1.28
C THR A 90 21.77 -6.24 -1.20
N SER A 91 22.81 -6.85 -1.76
CA SER A 91 22.98 -8.31 -1.78
C SER A 91 22.96 -8.84 -0.35
N HIS A 92 21.84 -9.43 0.05
CA HIS A 92 21.77 -10.22 1.28
C HIS A 92 22.49 -11.55 1.02
N PRO A 93 23.32 -12.07 1.94
CA PRO A 93 24.15 -13.26 1.72
C PRO A 93 23.36 -14.53 1.34
N ASN A 94 22.05 -14.55 1.62
CA ASN A 94 21.12 -15.63 1.26
C ASN A 94 20.03 -15.23 0.24
N ALA A 95 20.14 -14.09 -0.45
CA ALA A 95 19.14 -13.71 -1.46
C ALA A 95 19.35 -14.50 -2.76
N PRO A 96 18.33 -15.21 -3.30
CA PRO A 96 18.42 -15.79 -4.63
C PRO A 96 18.61 -14.67 -5.67
N ASN A 97 19.53 -14.89 -6.61
CA ASN A 97 19.86 -13.95 -7.68
C ASN A 97 18.66 -13.72 -8.62
N PHE A 98 17.80 -12.76 -8.29
CA PHE A 98 16.78 -12.26 -9.21
C PHE A 98 17.43 -11.27 -10.19
N ARG A 99 18.20 -11.81 -11.13
CA ARG A 99 18.80 -11.04 -12.22
C ARG A 99 17.69 -10.63 -13.20
N ASN A 100 17.18 -9.42 -13.05
CA ASN A 100 16.29 -8.80 -14.04
C ASN A 100 17.13 -8.38 -15.25
N LYS A 101 16.83 -8.91 -16.43
CA LYS A 101 17.23 -8.32 -17.71
C LYS A 101 16.30 -7.14 -17.97
N CYS A 102 16.86 -5.94 -18.06
CA CYS A 102 16.22 -4.78 -18.67
C CYS A 102 15.95 -5.04 -20.16
#